data_AF-A0A7Y3J410-F1
#
_entry.id   AF-A0A7Y3J410-F1
#
_cell.length_a   1.000
_cell.length_b   1.000
_cell.length_c   1.000
_cell.angle_alpha   90.00
_cell.angle_beta   90.00
_cell.angle_gamma   90.00
#
_symmetry.space_group_name_H-M   'P 1'
#
loop_
_entity.id
_entity.type
_entity.pdbx_description
1 polymer ?
#
loop_
_entity_poly.entity_id
_entity_poly.type
_entity_poly.pdbx_seq_one_letter_code
_entity_poly.pdbx_strand_id
1 'polypeptide(L)' 'MIPLTKLDGQVLWVNPHQIETLEERPGTTALHFLSGKLVVVQEPALVVHQKIVAYRRALGIFKNEE' A
#
# COMPACT_ATOMS: atom_id res chain seq x y z
N MET A 1 2.16 -7.86 -3.81
CA MET A 1 1.20 -7.54 -2.73
C MET A 1 1.97 -6.98 -1.55
N ILE A 2 1.41 -6.01 -0.80
CA ILE A 2 1.99 -5.45 0.43
C ILE A 2 1.05 -5.68 1.63
N PRO A 3 1.55 -6.05 2.81
CA PRO A 3 0.73 -6.20 4.00
C PRO A 3 0.52 -4.85 4.70
N LEU A 4 -0.72 -4.57 5.10
CA LEU A 4 -1.12 -3.41 5.89
C LEU A 4 -2.09 -3.82 7.00
N THR A 5 -2.26 -2.97 8.00
CA THR A 5 -3.06 -3.28 9.19
C THR A 5 -4.33 -2.45 9.18
N LYS A 6 -5.50 -3.10 9.16
CA LYS A 6 -6.80 -2.42 9.30
C LYS A 6 -6.98 -1.90 10.72
N LEU A 7 -7.99 -1.05 10.93
CA LEU A 7 -8.29 -0.48 12.26
C LEU A 7 -8.69 -1.53 13.31
N ASP A 8 -9.18 -2.69 12.88
CA ASP A 8 -9.52 -3.83 13.76
C ASP A 8 -8.32 -4.73 14.08
N GLY A 9 -7.11 -4.36 13.64
CA GLY A 9 -5.88 -5.13 13.84
C GLY A 9 -5.68 -6.27 12.84
N GLN A 10 -6.64 -6.53 11.94
CA GLN A 10 -6.47 -7.57 10.92
C GLN A 10 -5.50 -7.13 9.83
N VAL A 11 -4.68 -8.06 9.36
CA VAL A 11 -3.77 -7.83 8.23
C VAL A 11 -4.53 -7.95 6.91
N LEU A 12 -4.38 -6.94 6.06
CA LEU A 12 -4.86 -6.90 4.69
C LEU A 12 -3.67 -6.90 3.73
N TRP A 13 -3.74 -7.75 2.72
CA TRP A 13 -2.82 -7.69 1.58
C TRP A 13 -3.41 -6.81 0.48
N VAL A 14 -2.67 -5.76 0.12
CA VAL A 14 -3.07 -4.77 -0.87
C VAL A 14 -2.23 -4.92 -2.13
N ASN A 15 -2.85 -4.71 -3.29
CA ASN A 15 -2.14 -4.55 -4.56
C ASN A 15 -1.72 -3.07 -4.75
N PRO A 16 -0.42 -2.73 -4.67
CA PRO A 16 0.05 -1.36 -4.84
C PRO A 16 -0.26 -0.72 -6.18
N HIS A 17 -0.48 -1.52 -7.23
CA HIS A 17 -0.79 -1.01 -8.57
C HIS A 17 -2.21 -0.46 -8.68
N GLN A 18 -3.09 -0.80 -7.73
CA GLN A 18 -4.48 -0.34 -7.73
C GLN A 18 -4.74 0.81 -6.78
N ILE A 19 -3.74 1.22 -5.98
CA ILE A 19 -3.83 2.41 -5.14
C ILE A 19 -3.70 3.63 -6.05
N GLU A 20 -4.71 4.49 -6.01
CA GLU A 20 -4.75 5.75 -6.75
C GLU A 20 -4.11 6.87 -5.92
N THR A 21 -4.55 7.02 -4.66
CA THR A 21 -4.02 8.03 -3.74
C THR A 21 -3.89 7.49 -2.32
N LEU A 22 -2.99 8.12 -1.57
CA LEU A 22 -2.84 7.96 -0.12
C LEU A 22 -3.18 9.29 0.54
N GLU A 23 -4.10 9.28 1.48
CA GLU A 23 -4.51 10.45 2.25
C GLU A 23 -4.13 10.23 3.72
N GLU A 24 -3.21 11.06 4.23
CA GLU A 24 -2.76 11.00 5.61
C GLU A 24 -3.78 11.66 6.55
N ARG A 25 -4.13 10.96 7.63
CA ARG A 25 -5.06 11.41 8.67
C ARG A 25 -4.41 11.22 10.05
N PRO A 26 -4.87 11.91 11.10
CA PRO A 26 -4.35 11.68 12.45
C PRO A 26 -4.44 10.20 12.85
N GLY A 27 -3.30 9.54 12.97
CA GLY A 27 -3.17 8.14 13.37
C GLY A 27 -3.56 7.09 12.32
N THR A 28 -3.94 7.46 11.10
CA THR A 28 -4.36 6.51 10.05
C THR A 28 -4.03 7.01 8.64
N THR A 29 -4.04 6.11 7.67
CA THR A 29 -3.94 6.46 6.24
C THR A 29 -5.13 5.89 5.50
N ALA A 30 -5.80 6.71 4.69
CA ALA A 30 -6.83 6.24 3.77
C ALA A 30 -6.22 5.95 2.39
N LEU A 31 -6.46 4.73 1.90
CA LEU A 31 -6.08 4.25 0.58
C LEU A 31 -7.31 4.31 -0.33
N HIS A 32 -7.27 5.20 -1.32
CA HIS A 32 -8.28 5.26 -2.36
C HIS A 32 -7.79 4.42 -3.54
N PHE A 33 -8.63 3.49 -4.00
CA PHE A 33 -8.30 2.59 -5.08
C PHE A 33 -8.96 3.04 -6.39
N LEU A 34 -8.34 2.71 -7.52
CA LEU A 34 -8.90 2.93 -8.86
C LEU A 34 -10.29 2.30 -9.07
N SER A 35 -10.66 1.32 -8.25
CA SER A 35 -11.99 0.69 -8.25
C SER A 35 -13.08 1.51 -7.55
N GLY A 36 -12.73 2.65 -6.93
CA GLY A 36 -13.59 3.39 -6.01
C GLY A 36 -13.63 2.83 -4.59
N LYS A 37 -12.96 1.70 -4.32
CA LYS A 37 -12.84 1.15 -2.97
C LYS A 37 -11.99 2.07 -2.09
N LEU A 38 -12.42 2.25 -0.85
CA LEU A 38 -11.67 2.94 0.20
C LEU A 38 -11.27 1.94 1.29
N VAL A 39 -10.01 2.00 1.74
CA VAL A 39 -9.53 1.24 2.90
C VAL A 39 -8.77 2.16 3.82
N VAL A 40 -9.05 2.10 5.12
CA VAL A 40 -8.29 2.83 6.14
C VAL A 40 -7.36 1.87 6.88
N VAL A 41 -6.10 2.25 7.03
CA VAL A 41 -5.05 1.47 7.70
C VAL A 41 -4.39 2.27 8.80
N GLN A 42 -3.74 1.56 9.73
CA GLN A 42 -3.03 2.15 10.87
C GLN A 42 -1.66 2.70 10.49
N GLU A 43 -1.06 2.21 9.40
CA GLU A 43 0.25 2.69 8.96
C GLU A 43 0.21 4.16 8.54
N PRO A 44 1.22 4.96 8.92
CA PRO A 44 1.44 6.28 8.35
C PRO A 44 1.67 6.22 6.83
N ALA A 45 1.31 7.28 6.12
CA ALA A 45 1.39 7.32 4.66
C ALA A 45 2.82 7.06 4.16
N LEU A 46 3.84 7.55 4.88
CA LEU A 46 5.25 7.29 4.59
C LEU A 46 5.61 5.80 4.65
N VAL A 47 5.09 5.05 5.63
CA VAL A 47 5.34 3.60 5.75
C VAL A 47 4.67 2.84 4.60
N VAL A 48 3.44 3.22 4.24
CA VAL A 48 2.76 2.66 3.07
C VAL A 48 3.57 2.93 1.80
N HIS A 49 4.05 4.16 1.61
CA HIS A 49 4.89 4.54 0.48
C HIS A 49 6.18 3.71 0.39
N GLN A 50 6.90 3.52 1.50
CA GLN A 50 8.11 2.70 1.53
C GLN A 50 7.83 1.24 1.14
N LYS A 51 6.73 0.65 1.61
CA LYS A 51 6.30 -0.70 1.21
C LYS A 51 6.01 -0.77 -0.29
N ILE A 52 5.37 0.26 -0.87
CA ILE A 52 5.12 0.35 -2.32
C ILE A 52 6.43 0.43 -3.10
N VAL A 53 7.38 1.26 -2.68
CA VAL A 53 8.70 1.39 -3.32
C VAL A 53 9.47 0.08 -3.27
N ALA A 54 9.51 -0.57 -2.10
CA ALA A 54 10.16 -1.87 -1.94
C ALA A 54 9.54 -2.93 -2.86
N TYR A 55 8.21 -2.98 -2.94
CA TYR A 55 7.50 -3.85 -3.87
C TYR A 55 7.85 -3.56 -5.34
N ARG A 56 7.84 -2.29 -5.77
CA ARG A 56 8.21 -1.92 -7.15
C ARG A 56 9.66 -2.27 -7.49
N ARG A 57 10.58 -2.08 -6.54
CA ARG A 57 11.98 -2.50 -6.70
C ARG A 57 12.10 -4.01 -6.87
N ALA A 58 11.40 -4.79 -6.03
CA ALA A 58 11.39 -6.24 -6.15
C ALA A 58 10.85 -6.72 -7.50
N LEU A 59 9.85 -6.05 -8.08
CA LEU A 59 9.36 -6.34 -9.42
C LEU A 59 10.39 -5.97 -10.52
N GLY A 60 11.14 -4.88 -10.36
CA GLY A 60 12.14 -4.42 -11.31
C GLY A 60 13.46 -5.19 -11.30
N ILE A 61 13.75 -5.93 -10.23
CA ILE A 61 14.96 -6.78 -10.13
C ILE A 61 14.85 -8.05 -11.00
N PHE A 62 13.66 -8.40 -11.51
CA PHE A 62 13.46 -9.53 -12.43
C PHE A 62 13.45 -9.15 -13.92
N LYS A 63 13.93 -7.96 -14.31
CA LYS A 63 13.86 -7.50 -15.71
C LYS A 63 15.17 -7.56 -16.51
N ASN A 64 16.21 -8.25 -16.06
CA ASN A 64 17.38 -8.58 -16.88
C ASN A 64 17.99 -9.91 -16.42
N GLU A 65 18.46 -10.71 -17.38
CA GLU A 65 18.80 -12.17 -17.36
C GLU A 65 17.59 -13.01 -17.82
N GLU A 66 17.43 -13.41 -19.09
CA GLU A 66 18.36 -13.63 -20.23
C GLU A 66 17.81 -13.07 -21.57
#